data_AF-A0A1F8UYT3-F1
#
_entry.id   AF-A0A1F8UYT3-F1
#
_cell.length_a   1.000
_cell.length_b   1.000
_cell.length_c   1.000
_cell.angle_alpha   90.00
_cell.angle_beta   90.00
_cell.angle_gamma   90.00
#
_symmetry.space_group_name_H-M   'P 1'
#
loop_
_entity.id
_entity.type
_entity.pdbx_description
1 polymer ?
#
loop_
_entity_poly.entity_id
_entity_poly.type
_entity_poly.pdbx_seq_one_letter_code
_entity_poly.pdbx_strand_id
1 'polypeptide(L)'
;MSNINPIEILGNWDKGYVIDYHSISSEYIGDSIFGHPMYDTVRTEIGQYMNELKYKGDLGKIDSIIQLIAPLLDKWSELQNINVIIPVPPTNVNRLFQPVYLIADAIGEYLNKPCFEDVLV
;
A
#
# COMPACT_ATOMS: atom_id res chain seq x y z
N MET A 1 7.59 13.03 -13.14
CA MET A 1 6.67 13.61 -12.14
C MET A 1 5.99 12.45 -11.47
N SER A 2 6.17 12.27 -10.16
CA SER A 2 5.57 11.15 -9.43
C SER A 2 4.06 11.33 -9.42
N ASN A 3 3.30 10.33 -9.91
CA ASN A 3 1.86 10.40 -10.12
C ASN A 3 1.06 10.05 -8.86
N ILE A 4 1.61 10.42 -7.69
CA ILE A 4 1.03 10.18 -6.37
C ILE A 4 0.65 11.50 -5.71
N ASN A 5 -0.39 11.46 -4.88
CA ASN A 5 -0.89 12.62 -4.14
C ASN A 5 -0.83 12.38 -2.62
N PRO A 6 0.35 12.57 -1.99
CA PRO A 6 0.51 12.33 -0.57
C PRO A 6 -0.31 13.31 0.28
N ILE A 7 -0.95 12.80 1.33
CA ILE A 7 -1.78 13.59 2.25
C ILE A 7 -1.27 13.37 3.67
N GLU A 8 -0.83 14.43 4.34
CA GLU A 8 -0.49 14.36 5.77
C GLU A 8 -1.77 14.23 6.60
N ILE A 9 -1.75 13.34 7.59
CA ILE A 9 -2.86 13.05 8.49
C ILE A 9 -2.45 13.17 9.95
N LEU A 10 -3.36 13.68 10.77
CA LEU A 10 -3.18 13.86 12.21
C LEU A 10 -3.75 12.67 12.98
N GLY A 11 -3.09 12.31 14.08
CA GLY A 11 -3.52 11.23 14.96
C GLY A 11 -2.61 11.08 16.16
N ASN A 12 -2.64 9.90 16.81
CA ASN A 12 -1.82 9.59 17.98
C ASN A 12 -0.38 9.18 17.59
N TRP A 13 0.22 9.90 16.65
CA TRP A 13 1.56 9.69 16.11
C TRP A 13 2.23 11.04 15.85
N ASP A 14 3.57 11.07 15.84
CA ASP A 14 4.32 12.31 15.56
C ASP A 14 4.06 12.82 14.13
N LYS A 15 3.98 11.90 13.17
CA LYS A 15 3.78 12.15 11.74
C LYS A 15 3.05 10.99 11.06
N GLY A 16 2.08 11.30 10.18
CA GLY A 16 1.32 10.29 9.45
C GLY A 16 0.99 10.76 8.04
N TYR A 17 1.09 9.85 7.07
CA TYR A 17 0.91 10.17 5.67
C TYR A 17 0.15 9.05 4.96
N VAL A 18 -0.77 9.46 4.10
CA VAL A 18 -1.40 8.61 3.08
C VAL A 18 -0.65 8.84 1.77
N ILE A 19 -0.26 7.78 1.07
CA ILE A 19 0.48 7.88 -0.20
C ILE A 19 -0.41 8.42 -1.32
N ASP A 20 -1.58 7.81 -1.48
CA ASP A 20 -2.63 8.22 -2.41
C ASP A 20 -3.93 7.47 -2.08
N TYR A 21 -5.03 7.84 -2.72
CA TYR A 21 -6.26 7.06 -2.77
C TYR A 21 -6.08 5.75 -3.54
N HIS A 22 -6.91 4.75 -3.24
CA HIS A 22 -6.91 3.48 -3.97
C HIS A 22 -7.63 3.57 -5.33
N SER A 23 -8.61 4.46 -5.47
CA SER A 23 -9.45 4.56 -6.66
C SER A 23 -9.81 6.01 -6.95
N ILE A 24 -9.91 6.35 -8.24
CA ILE A 24 -10.32 7.67 -8.75
C ILE A 24 -11.84 7.70 -8.89
N SER A 25 -12.43 6.67 -9.47
CA SER A 25 -13.87 6.50 -9.61
C SER A 25 -14.25 5.02 -9.54
N SER A 26 -15.51 4.74 -9.21
CA SER A 26 -16.09 3.40 -9.28
C SER A 26 -17.57 3.51 -9.60
N GLU A 27 -17.94 3.19 -10.84
CA GLU A 27 -19.29 3.36 -11.36
C GLU A 27 -20.00 2.03 -11.47
N TYR A 28 -21.26 1.97 -11.05
CA TYR A 28 -22.07 0.77 -11.19
C TYR A 28 -22.50 0.59 -12.65
N ILE A 29 -22.20 -0.58 -13.23
CA ILE A 29 -22.45 -0.87 -14.65
C ILE A 29 -23.55 -1.91 -14.89
N GLY A 30 -24.31 -2.24 -13.84
CA GLY A 30 -25.39 -3.23 -13.89
C GLY A 30 -25.05 -4.52 -13.14
N ASP A 31 -25.99 -5.46 -13.17
CA ASP A 31 -25.82 -6.77 -12.55
C ASP A 31 -25.27 -7.78 -13.57
N SER A 32 -24.43 -8.68 -13.08
CA SER A 32 -23.98 -9.85 -13.84
C SER A 32 -25.12 -10.79 -14.17
N ILE A 33 -24.86 -11.76 -15.07
CA ILE A 33 -25.81 -12.83 -15.38
C ILE A 33 -26.23 -13.68 -14.16
N PHE A 34 -25.47 -13.57 -13.06
CA PHE A 34 -25.74 -14.23 -11.78
C PHE A 34 -26.40 -13.28 -10.75
N GLY A 35 -26.75 -12.06 -11.14
CA GLY A 35 -27.39 -11.06 -10.27
C GLY A 35 -26.44 -10.34 -9.30
N HIS A 36 -25.11 -10.46 -9.49
CA HIS A 36 -24.14 -9.71 -8.69
C HIS A 36 -23.83 -8.35 -9.30
N PRO A 37 -23.80 -7.26 -8.51
CA PRO A 37 -23.51 -5.94 -9.02
C PRO A 37 -22.08 -5.85 -9.56
N MET A 38 -21.92 -5.29 -10.75
CA MET A 38 -20.64 -5.02 -11.38
C MET A 38 -20.30 -3.53 -11.31
N TYR A 39 -19.01 -3.25 -11.21
CA TYR A 39 -18.50 -1.89 -11.16
C TYR A 39 -17.33 -1.72 -12.13
N ASP A 40 -17.30 -0.59 -12.83
CA ASP A 40 -16.12 -0.11 -13.53
C ASP A 40 -15.33 0.81 -12.60
N THR A 41 -14.17 0.34 -12.13
CA THR A 41 -13.32 1.05 -11.17
C THR A 41 -12.05 1.54 -11.83
N VAL A 42 -11.90 2.86 -11.93
CA VAL A 42 -10.66 3.51 -12.34
C VAL A 42 -9.76 3.71 -11.12
N ARG A 43 -8.52 3.22 -11.17
CA ARG A 43 -7.58 3.27 -10.05
C ARG A 43 -6.50 4.33 -10.25
N THR A 44 -5.97 4.83 -9.14
CA THR A 44 -4.68 5.53 -9.13
C THR A 44 -3.58 4.55 -9.53
N GLU A 45 -2.40 5.05 -9.88
CA GLU A 45 -1.28 4.18 -10.27
C GLU A 45 -0.91 3.19 -9.14
N ILE A 46 -0.70 3.70 -7.91
CA ILE A 46 -0.44 2.84 -6.76
C ILE A 46 -1.64 1.94 -6.44
N GLY A 47 -2.87 2.43 -6.61
CA GLY A 47 -4.08 1.64 -6.44
C GLY A 47 -4.14 0.45 -7.39
N GLN A 48 -3.71 0.64 -8.64
CA GLN A 48 -3.63 -0.42 -9.63
C GLN A 48 -2.56 -1.46 -9.25
N TYR A 49 -1.36 -1.03 -8.85
CA TYR A 49 -0.32 -1.95 -8.38
C TYR A 49 -0.78 -2.74 -7.15
N MET A 50 -1.45 -2.09 -6.20
CA MET A 50 -2.04 -2.75 -5.05
C MET A 50 -3.13 -3.76 -5.44
N ASN A 51 -3.95 -3.46 -6.45
CA ASN A 51 -4.97 -4.41 -6.94
C ASN A 51 -4.32 -5.65 -7.56
N GLU A 52 -3.31 -5.45 -8.41
CA GLU A 52 -2.57 -6.52 -9.08
C GLU A 52 -1.84 -7.41 -8.08
N LEU A 53 -1.19 -6.81 -7.07
CA LEU A 53 -0.62 -7.55 -5.95
C LEU A 53 -1.69 -8.34 -5.19
N LYS A 54 -2.74 -7.68 -4.68
CA LYS A 54 -3.70 -8.30 -3.75
C LYS A 54 -4.60 -9.36 -4.35
N TYR A 55 -4.95 -9.23 -5.62
CA TYR A 55 -6.00 -10.05 -6.25
C TYR A 55 -5.52 -10.84 -7.46
N LYS A 56 -4.45 -10.40 -8.14
CA LYS A 56 -3.84 -11.15 -9.24
C LYS A 56 -2.59 -11.92 -8.81
N GLY A 57 -2.07 -11.68 -7.61
CA GLY A 57 -0.90 -12.36 -7.08
C GLY A 57 0.42 -11.93 -7.72
N ASP A 58 0.45 -10.76 -8.36
CA ASP A 58 1.63 -10.26 -9.05
C ASP A 58 2.63 -9.63 -8.07
N LEU A 59 3.58 -10.45 -7.60
CA LEU A 59 4.63 -10.02 -6.66
C LEU A 59 5.58 -8.98 -7.27
N GLY A 60 5.71 -8.92 -8.60
CA GLY A 60 6.54 -7.90 -9.27
C GLY A 60 6.03 -6.48 -9.05
N LYS A 61 4.80 -6.33 -8.56
CA LYS A 61 4.23 -5.03 -8.18
C LYS A 61 4.85 -4.44 -6.92
N ILE A 62 5.54 -5.23 -6.11
CA ILE A 62 6.28 -4.72 -4.94
C ILE A 62 7.36 -3.73 -5.42
N ASP A 63 8.20 -4.13 -6.37
CA ASP A 63 9.24 -3.26 -6.93
C ASP A 63 8.65 -1.98 -7.56
N SER A 64 7.53 -2.13 -8.27
CA SER A 64 6.82 -1.01 -8.88
C SER A 64 6.28 -0.03 -7.82
N ILE A 65 5.76 -0.55 -6.70
CA ILE A 65 5.31 0.27 -5.57
C ILE A 65 6.49 1.00 -4.94
N ILE A 66 7.59 0.31 -4.63
CA ILE A 66 8.79 0.92 -4.03
C ILE A 66 9.35 2.01 -4.93
N GLN A 67 9.51 1.74 -6.23
CA GLN A 67 9.98 2.73 -7.18
C GLN A 67 9.07 3.97 -7.23
N LEU A 68 7.76 3.78 -7.15
CA LEU A 68 6.79 4.88 -7.18
C LEU A 68 6.86 5.74 -5.91
N ILE A 69 7.04 5.13 -4.73
CA ILE A 69 7.04 5.85 -3.45
C ILE A 69 8.41 6.30 -2.96
N ALA A 70 9.50 5.75 -3.50
CA ALA A 70 10.88 6.08 -3.15
C ALA A 70 11.15 7.60 -3.07
N PRO A 71 10.73 8.43 -4.05
CA PRO A 71 10.93 9.88 -3.97
C PRO A 71 10.19 10.56 -2.80
N LEU A 72 9.12 9.96 -2.29
CA LEU A 72 8.42 10.43 -1.10
C LEU A 72 9.17 10.00 0.17
N LEU A 73 9.61 8.74 0.22
CA LEU A 73 10.39 8.21 1.33
C LEU A 73 11.68 9.01 1.54
N ASP A 74 12.39 9.34 0.44
CA ASP A 74 13.63 10.12 0.48
C ASP A 74 13.43 11.55 1.00
N LYS A 75 12.26 12.14 0.74
CA LYS A 75 11.92 13.51 1.19
C LYS A 75 11.49 13.56 2.65
N TRP A 76 11.10 12.42 3.21
CA TRP A 76 10.51 12.36 4.53
C TRP A 76 11.60 12.20 5.59
N SER A 77 12.16 13.34 6.02
CA SER A 77 13.33 13.40 6.91
C SER A 77 13.17 12.63 8.21
N GLU A 78 11.95 12.54 8.73
CA GLU A 78 11.60 11.86 9.96
C GLU A 78 11.85 10.35 9.89
N LEU A 79 11.75 9.75 8.69
CA LEU A 79 12.07 8.34 8.47
C LEU A 79 13.56 8.03 8.66
N GLN A 80 14.45 9.03 8.61
CA GLN A 80 15.87 8.80 8.89
C GLN A 80 16.10 8.42 10.36
N ASN A 81 15.25 8.92 11.26
CA ASN A 81 15.39 8.79 12.70
C ASN A 81 14.66 7.58 13.29
N ILE A 82 13.84 6.87 12.51
CA ILE A 82 13.18 5.66 13.01
C ILE A 82 14.20 4.52 13.15
N ASN A 83 13.99 3.67 14.16
CA ASN A 83 14.82 2.48 14.38
C ASN A 83 14.25 1.22 13.74
N VAL A 84 12.95 1.22 13.47
CA VAL A 84 12.20 0.00 13.15
C VAL A 84 10.95 0.33 12.35
N ILE A 85 10.54 -0.61 11.49
CA ILE A 85 9.27 -0.61 10.78
C ILE A 85 8.40 -1.72 11.36
N ILE A 86 7.13 -1.40 11.62
CA ILE A 86 6.16 -2.34 12.17
C ILE A 86 4.90 -2.28 11.28
N PRO A 87 4.61 -3.32 10.47
CA PRO A 87 3.37 -3.40 9.72
C PRO A 87 2.18 -3.62 10.64
N VAL A 88 1.02 -3.07 10.24
CA VAL A 88 -0.25 -3.38 10.89
C VAL A 88 -0.65 -4.83 10.57
N PRO A 89 -1.03 -5.66 11.56
CA PRO A 89 -1.43 -7.03 11.32
C PRO A 89 -2.58 -7.14 10.30
N PRO A 90 -2.52 -8.09 9.36
CA PRO A 90 -3.57 -8.28 8.38
C PRO A 90 -4.80 -8.90 9.03
N THR A 91 -5.99 -8.37 8.71
CA THR A 91 -7.26 -8.95 9.19
C THR A 91 -7.55 -10.32 8.55
N ASN A 92 -7.16 -10.52 7.29
CA ASN A 92 -7.35 -11.80 6.60
C ASN A 92 -6.05 -12.59 6.58
N VAL A 93 -5.93 -13.53 7.52
CA VAL A 93 -4.77 -14.42 7.66
C VAL A 93 -4.76 -15.58 6.65
N ASN A 94 -5.88 -15.85 5.97
CA ASN A 94 -6.04 -16.96 5.01
C ASN A 94 -5.63 -16.55 3.58
N ARG A 95 -4.45 -15.94 3.43
CA ARG A 95 -3.87 -15.61 2.13
C ARG A 95 -2.57 -16.40 1.95
N LEU A 96 -2.26 -16.75 0.70
CA LEU A 96 -1.00 -17.40 0.34
C LEU A 96 0.22 -16.53 0.74
N PHE A 97 0.04 -15.21 0.71
CA PHE A 97 1.01 -14.24 1.17
C PHE A 97 0.27 -13.01 1.72
N GLN A 98 0.96 -12.23 2.56
CA GLN A 98 0.40 -11.01 3.15
C GLN A 98 1.02 -9.78 2.49
N PRO A 99 0.25 -9.03 1.68
CA PRO A 99 0.75 -7.83 1.00
C PRO A 99 1.34 -6.79 1.96
N VAL A 100 0.78 -6.65 3.17
CA VAL A 100 1.24 -5.67 4.16
C VAL A 100 2.66 -5.98 4.65
N TYR A 101 2.98 -7.25 4.85
CA TYR A 101 4.29 -7.72 5.28
C TYR A 101 5.32 -7.55 4.17
N LEU A 102 4.99 -8.01 2.95
CA LEU A 102 5.88 -7.87 1.80
C LEU A 102 6.23 -6.42 1.47
N ILE A 103 5.24 -5.50 1.55
CA ILE A 103 5.49 -4.08 1.30
C ILE A 103 6.31 -3.48 2.45
N ALA A 104 6.02 -3.81 3.70
CA ALA A 104 6.76 -3.27 4.84
C ALA A 104 8.23 -3.74 4.84
N ASP A 105 8.48 -4.99 4.49
CA ASP A 105 9.83 -5.54 4.34
C ASP A 105 10.58 -4.84 3.22
N ALA A 106 9.98 -4.67 2.04
CA ALA A 106 10.58 -3.96 0.93
C ALA A 106 10.86 -2.46 1.23
N ILE A 107 9.99 -1.80 2.01
CA ILE A 107 10.27 -0.44 2.53
C ILE A 107 11.45 -0.48 3.52
N GLY A 108 11.52 -1.49 4.38
CA GLY A 108 12.63 -1.70 5.31
C GLY A 108 13.97 -1.88 4.60
N GLU A 109 14.01 -2.73 3.57
CA GLU A 109 15.17 -2.91 2.71
C GLU A 109 15.57 -1.58 2.05
N TYR A 110 14.61 -0.86 1.48
CA TYR A 110 14.86 0.44 0.83
C TYR A 110 15.45 1.48 1.80
N LEU A 111 14.92 1.55 3.03
CA LEU A 111 15.37 2.49 4.06
C LEU A 111 16.56 1.99 4.88
N ASN A 112 17.01 0.75 4.65
CA ASN A 112 17.97 0.04 5.49
C ASN A 112 17.57 0.04 6.98
N LYS A 113 16.32 -0.34 7.27
CA LYS A 113 15.72 -0.43 8.60
C LYS A 113 15.14 -1.84 8.82
N PRO A 114 15.26 -2.41 10.03
CA PRO A 114 14.63 -3.69 10.33
C PRO A 114 13.10 -3.57 10.32
N CYS A 115 12.44 -4.60 9.80
CA CYS A 115 10.99 -4.78 9.84
C CYS A 115 10.65 -5.94 10.81
N PHE A 116 9.68 -5.76 11.70
CA PHE A 116 9.18 -6.84 12.57
C PHE A 116 7.67 -6.98 12.45
N GLU A 117 7.22 -8.14 12.00
CA GLU A 117 5.82 -8.43 11.65
C GLU A 117 4.98 -8.92 12.83
N ASP A 118 5.62 -9.31 13.93
CA ASP A 118 5.06 -10.05 15.07
C ASP A 118 4.99 -9.24 16.37
N VAL A 119 5.22 -7.92 16.30
CA VAL A 119 5.19 -7.02 17.48
C VAL A 119 3.77 -6.66 17.89
N LEU A 120 2.87 -6.53 16.91
CA LEU A 120 1.48 -6.17 17.12
C LEU A 120 0.60 -7.42 17.08
N VAL A 121 -0.35 -7.52 18.03
CA VAL A 121 -1.30 -8.64 18.18
C VAL A 121 -2.72 -8.17 17.87
#